data_AF-A0A4P2PUV3-F1
#
_entry.id   AF-A0A4P2PUV3-F1
#
_cell.length_a   1.000
_cell.length_b   1.000
_cell.length_c   1.000
_cell.angle_alpha   90.00
_cell.angle_beta   90.00
_cell.angle_gamma   90.00
#
_symmetry.space_group_name_H-M   'P 1'
#
loop_
_entity.id
_entity.type
_entity.pdbx_description
1 polymer ?
#
loop_
_entity_poly.entity_id
_entity_poly.type
_entity_poly.pdbx_seq_one_letter_code
_entity_poly.pdbx_strand_id
1 'polypeptide(L)'
;MPLHADAIVVLGCKVLPSGRPAAPGARRAATAARAYREGVAPRVVVSGGRRWGAQIEARVLSAELGRAGVPAAAIVQDLWSLTTHENAIFSAALLRRMGARRAVIVTCPWHMPRALQNFREVGIDASGLPAPAGRDRVVARAWQRGHEMVSTWLDARAMRRRRILCESAAWLLDTARHGET
;
A
#
# COMPACT_ATOMS: atom_id res chain seq x y z
N MET A 1 -4.10 1.28 23.68
CA MET A 1 -4.96 0.23 23.08
C MET A 1 -4.34 -0.20 21.76
N PRO A 2 -4.36 -1.50 21.41
CA PRO A 2 -3.99 -1.92 20.07
C PRO A 2 -4.87 -1.21 19.05
N LEU A 3 -4.26 -0.74 17.95
CA LEU A 3 -4.99 -0.29 16.78
C LEU A 3 -5.73 -1.51 16.22
N HIS A 4 -7.00 -1.68 16.55
CA HIS A 4 -7.84 -2.70 15.92
C HIS A 4 -8.39 -2.14 14.62
N ALA A 5 -7.88 -2.65 13.50
CA ALA A 5 -8.35 -2.34 12.16
C ALA A 5 -8.85 -3.60 11.46
N ASP A 6 -9.57 -3.41 10.36
CA ASP A 6 -10.11 -4.53 9.58
C ASP A 6 -9.02 -5.10 8.64
N ALA A 7 -8.04 -4.28 8.25
CA ALA A 7 -6.88 -4.69 7.47
C ALA A 7 -5.64 -3.81 7.71
N ILE A 8 -4.47 -4.38 7.45
CA ILE A 8 -3.19 -3.67 7.27
C ILE A 8 -2.98 -3.46 5.77
N VAL A 9 -2.66 -2.24 5.33
CA VAL A 9 -2.38 -1.93 3.92
C VAL A 9 -0.92 -1.54 3.77
N VAL A 10 -0.16 -2.32 2.99
CA VAL A 10 1.26 -2.12 2.73
C VAL A 10 1.44 -1.48 1.35
N LEU A 11 2.01 -0.28 1.31
CA LEU A 11 2.25 0.40 0.05
C LEU A 11 3.52 -0.09 -0.63
N GLY A 12 3.44 -0.22 -1.96
CA GLY A 12 4.50 -0.63 -2.86
C GLY A 12 5.78 0.19 -2.72
N CYS A 13 6.90 -0.45 -3.02
CA CYS A 13 8.22 0.16 -2.98
C CYS A 13 9.11 -0.45 -4.06
N LYS A 14 10.14 0.31 -4.46
CA LYS A 14 11.14 -0.11 -5.44
C LYS A 14 11.64 -1.53 -5.17
N VAL A 15 11.70 -2.33 -6.23
CA VAL A 15 12.31 -3.66 -6.24
C VAL A 15 13.70 -3.56 -6.86
N LEU A 16 14.66 -4.30 -6.29
CA LEU A 16 16.04 -4.36 -6.78
C LEU A 16 16.16 -5.39 -7.92
N PRO A 17 17.19 -5.29 -8.79
CA PRO A 17 17.45 -6.29 -9.83
C PRO A 17 17.56 -7.73 -9.32
N SER A 18 17.93 -7.92 -8.05
CA SER A 18 17.96 -9.22 -7.37
C SER A 18 16.58 -9.83 -7.10
N GLY A 19 15.49 -9.13 -7.42
CA GLY A 19 14.11 -9.55 -7.11
C GLY A 19 13.71 -9.38 -5.64
N ARG A 20 14.58 -8.78 -4.82
CA ARG A 20 14.31 -8.40 -3.43
C ARG A 20 13.74 -6.98 -3.37
N PRO A 21 12.88 -6.65 -2.38
CA PRO A 21 12.50 -5.26 -2.20
C PRO A 21 13.71 -4.45 -1.74
N ALA A 22 13.75 -3.17 -2.13
CA ALA A 22 14.70 -2.24 -1.57
C ALA A 22 14.50 -2.10 -0.05
N ALA A 23 15.51 -1.59 0.65
CA ALA A 23 15.51 -1.52 2.11
C ALA A 23 14.23 -0.87 2.73
N PRO A 24 13.63 0.20 2.17
CA PRO A 24 12.36 0.71 2.68
C PRO A 24 11.20 -0.28 2.54
N GLY A 25 11.12 -1.00 1.42
CA GLY A 25 10.11 -2.04 1.19
C GLY A 25 10.25 -3.22 2.15
N ALA A 26 11.49 -3.67 2.39
CA ALA A 26 11.77 -4.71 3.39
C ALA A 26 11.31 -4.28 4.79
N ARG A 27 11.58 -3.03 5.19
CA ARG A 27 11.10 -2.49 6.48
C ARG A 27 9.58 -2.40 6.55
N ARG A 28 8.89 -2.04 5.46
CA ARG A 28 7.42 -2.04 5.39
C ARG A 28 6.86 -3.45 5.57
N ALA A 29 7.39 -4.45 4.86
CA ALA A 29 6.96 -5.84 5.01
C ALA A 29 7.18 -6.34 6.45
N ALA A 30 8.35 -6.06 7.05
CA ALA A 30 8.63 -6.44 8.42
C ALA A 30 7.67 -5.77 9.44
N THR A 31 7.38 -4.48 9.29
CA THR A 31 6.42 -3.76 10.13
C THR A 31 5.02 -4.34 10.00
N ALA A 32 4.56 -4.65 8.79
CA ALA A 32 3.25 -5.22 8.55
C ALA A 32 3.13 -6.66 9.08
N ALA A 33 4.15 -7.49 8.91
CA ALA A 33 4.19 -8.84 9.48
C ALA A 33 4.15 -8.81 11.01
N ARG A 34 4.86 -7.86 11.64
CA ARG A 34 4.79 -7.65 13.09
C ARG A 34 3.38 -7.27 13.53
N ALA A 35 2.78 -6.27 12.88
CA ALA A 35 1.43 -5.81 13.19
C ALA A 35 0.39 -6.94 13.05
N TYR A 36 0.53 -7.77 12.01
CA TYR A 36 -0.33 -8.95 11.82
C TYR A 36 -0.22 -9.93 12.99
N ARG A 37 1.01 -10.28 13.41
CA ARG A 37 1.23 -11.17 14.56
C ARG A 37 0.74 -10.60 15.88
N GLU A 38 0.78 -9.27 16.04
CA GLU A 38 0.25 -8.55 17.19
C GLU A 38 -1.29 -8.44 17.18
N GLY A 39 -1.97 -8.97 16.15
CA GLY A 39 -3.43 -8.96 16.06
C GLY A 39 -4.03 -7.61 15.69
N VAL A 40 -3.24 -6.70 15.11
CA VAL A 40 -3.69 -5.37 14.65
C VAL A 40 -4.82 -5.49 13.63
N ALA A 41 -4.71 -6.44 12.71
CA ALA A 41 -5.78 -6.76 11.76
C ALA A 41 -5.65 -8.21 11.25
N PRO A 42 -6.76 -8.85 10.86
CA PRO A 42 -6.77 -10.23 10.35
C PRO A 42 -6.33 -10.36 8.88
N ARG A 43 -6.20 -9.25 8.14
CA ARG A 43 -5.86 -9.23 6.71
C ARG A 43 -4.74 -8.25 6.41
N VAL A 44 -3.93 -8.56 5.39
CA VAL A 44 -2.87 -7.69 4.88
C VAL A 44 -3.08 -7.47 3.39
N VAL A 45 -3.42 -6.24 2.99
CA VAL A 45 -3.47 -5.82 1.59
C VAL A 45 -2.11 -5.29 1.19
N VAL A 46 -1.57 -5.75 0.07
CA VAL A 46 -0.30 -5.28 -0.50
C VAL A 46 -0.59 -4.63 -1.84
N SER A 47 -0.36 -3.32 -1.95
CA SER A 47 -0.75 -2.52 -3.11
C SER A 47 0.45 -1.96 -3.84
N GLY A 48 0.60 -2.33 -5.12
CA GLY A 48 1.68 -1.89 -6.00
C GLY A 48 1.84 -2.77 -7.23
N GLY A 49 1.31 -2.31 -8.35
CA GLY A 49 1.38 -2.95 -9.67
C GLY A 49 2.61 -2.60 -10.50
N ARG A 50 3.42 -1.64 -10.05
CA ARG A 50 4.59 -1.21 -10.83
C ARG A 50 5.59 -2.35 -11.02
N ARG A 51 6.12 -2.46 -12.24
CA ARG A 51 7.08 -3.50 -12.63
C ARG A 51 8.51 -2.98 -12.57
N TRP A 52 9.41 -3.83 -12.08
CA TRP A 52 10.86 -3.64 -12.07
C TRP A 52 11.49 -4.87 -12.74
N GLY A 53 11.69 -4.78 -14.06
CA GLY A 53 11.98 -5.96 -14.88
C GLY A 53 10.79 -6.93 -14.86
N ALA A 54 11.06 -8.20 -14.57
CA ALA A 54 10.01 -9.24 -14.47
C ALA A 54 9.18 -9.16 -13.16
N GLN A 55 9.58 -8.34 -12.20
CA GLN A 55 9.03 -8.35 -10.84
C GLN A 55 7.94 -7.29 -10.65
N ILE A 56 6.88 -7.62 -9.91
CA ILE A 56 5.81 -6.68 -9.50
C ILE A 56 5.97 -6.38 -8.02
N GLU A 57 5.91 -5.10 -7.63
CA GLU A 57 6.13 -4.65 -6.24
C GLU A 57 5.29 -5.43 -5.22
N ALA A 58 3.98 -5.57 -5.46
CA ALA A 58 3.07 -6.27 -4.56
C ALA A 58 3.37 -7.77 -4.44
N ARG A 59 3.79 -8.45 -5.51
CA ARG A 59 4.19 -9.87 -5.45
C ARG A 59 5.45 -10.06 -4.61
N VAL A 60 6.44 -9.20 -4.82
CA VAL A 60 7.71 -9.24 -4.07
C VAL A 60 7.46 -8.99 -2.57
N LEU A 61 6.69 -7.97 -2.22
CA LEU A 61 6.35 -7.69 -0.82
C LEU A 61 5.50 -8.78 -0.18
N SER A 62 4.57 -9.39 -0.91
CA SER A 62 3.79 -10.53 -0.42
C SER A 62 4.66 -11.74 -0.14
N ALA A 63 5.66 -12.02 -0.98
CA ALA A 63 6.62 -13.09 -0.74
C ALA A 63 7.44 -12.82 0.53
N GLU A 64 7.86 -11.58 0.78
CA GLU A 64 8.52 -11.22 2.04
C GLU A 64 7.61 -11.38 3.26
N LEU A 65 6.32 -11.03 3.16
CA LEU A 65 5.35 -11.25 4.24
C LEU A 65 5.15 -12.74 4.53
N GLY A 66 5.06 -13.57 3.50
CA GLY A 66 4.99 -15.03 3.62
C GLY A 66 6.23 -15.60 4.33
N ARG A 67 7.43 -15.15 3.94
CA ARG A 67 8.69 -15.52 4.63
C ARG A 67 8.71 -15.07 6.10
N ALA A 68 8.03 -13.97 6.41
CA ALA A 68 7.89 -13.45 7.77
C ALA A 68 6.73 -14.11 8.57
N GLY A 69 6.11 -15.16 8.03
CA GLY A 69 5.11 -15.98 8.72
C GLY A 69 3.66 -15.50 8.57
N VAL A 70 3.36 -14.55 7.66
CA VAL A 70 1.97 -14.18 7.35
C VAL A 70 1.37 -15.23 6.41
N PRO A 71 0.26 -15.90 6.76
CA PRO A 71 -0.35 -16.91 5.91
C PRO A 71 -0.80 -16.33 4.56
N ALA A 72 -0.64 -17.09 3.47
CA ALA A 72 -1.04 -16.64 2.13
C ALA A 72 -2.53 -16.24 2.06
N ALA A 73 -3.41 -16.96 2.77
CA ALA A 73 -4.84 -16.66 2.83
C ALA A 73 -5.18 -15.31 3.52
N ALA A 74 -4.25 -14.77 4.33
CA ALA A 74 -4.40 -13.46 4.95
C ALA A 74 -3.90 -12.32 4.04
N ILE A 75 -3.16 -12.63 2.98
CA ILE A 75 -2.55 -11.65 2.07
C ILE A 75 -3.44 -11.45 0.85
N VAL A 76 -3.77 -10.20 0.56
CA VAL A 76 -4.52 -9.79 -0.65
C VAL A 76 -3.64 -8.86 -1.47
N GLN A 77 -3.51 -9.14 -2.77
CA GLN A 77 -2.65 -8.37 -3.66
C GLN A 77 -3.45 -7.42 -4.54
N ASP A 78 -3.01 -6.16 -4.61
CA ASP A 78 -3.35 -5.25 -5.69
C ASP A 78 -2.14 -5.13 -6.64
N LEU A 79 -2.33 -5.67 -7.85
CA LEU A 79 -1.32 -5.76 -8.89
C LEU A 79 -1.42 -4.66 -9.96
N TRP A 80 -2.30 -3.68 -9.78
CA TRP A 80 -2.60 -2.70 -10.84
C TRP A 80 -2.25 -1.27 -10.49
N SER A 81 -2.17 -0.92 -9.21
CA SER A 81 -1.81 0.45 -8.84
C SER A 81 -0.40 0.85 -9.27
N LEU A 82 -0.27 1.91 -10.07
CA LEU A 82 1.01 2.42 -10.55
C LEU A 82 1.44 3.69 -9.80
N THR A 83 0.51 4.35 -9.14
CA THR A 83 0.68 5.60 -8.41
C THR A 83 0.14 5.52 -6.99
N THR A 84 0.44 6.51 -6.17
CA THR A 84 0.04 6.52 -4.76
C THR A 84 -1.47 6.73 -4.57
N HIS A 85 -2.12 7.57 -5.37
CA HIS A 85 -3.58 7.73 -5.29
C HIS A 85 -4.30 6.48 -5.82
N GLU A 86 -3.78 5.82 -6.86
CA GLU A 86 -4.28 4.52 -7.30
C GLU A 86 -4.14 3.47 -6.19
N ASN A 87 -3.00 3.42 -5.48
CA ASN A 87 -2.86 2.52 -4.34
C ASN A 87 -4.02 2.69 -3.34
N ALA A 88 -4.44 3.93 -3.06
CA ALA A 88 -5.58 4.19 -2.19
C ALA A 88 -6.90 3.72 -2.80
N ILE A 89 -7.15 4.00 -4.08
CA ILE A 89 -8.38 3.63 -4.79
C ILE A 89 -8.54 2.10 -4.89
N PHE A 90 -7.55 1.39 -5.39
CA PHE A 90 -7.61 -0.08 -5.55
C PHE A 90 -7.60 -0.79 -4.20
N SER A 91 -6.80 -0.31 -3.22
CA SER A 91 -6.88 -0.85 -1.86
C SER A 91 -8.27 -0.64 -1.26
N ALA A 92 -8.88 0.54 -1.42
CA ALA A 92 -10.22 0.80 -0.91
C ALA A 92 -11.27 -0.10 -1.58
N ALA A 93 -11.15 -0.38 -2.88
CA ALA A 93 -12.04 -1.32 -3.57
C ALA A 93 -11.90 -2.75 -3.01
N LEU A 94 -10.66 -3.22 -2.81
CA LEU A 94 -10.40 -4.52 -2.17
C LEU A 94 -10.93 -4.58 -0.73
N LEU A 95 -10.71 -3.53 0.07
CA LEU A 95 -11.21 -3.43 1.44
C LEU A 95 -12.73 -3.52 1.49
N ARG A 96 -13.45 -2.77 0.65
CA ARG A 96 -14.91 -2.81 0.57
C ARG A 96 -15.44 -4.21 0.25
N ARG A 97 -14.78 -4.95 -0.65
CA ARG A 97 -15.15 -6.33 -0.99
C ARG A 97 -15.00 -7.29 0.20
N MET A 98 -14.10 -6.98 1.13
CA MET A 98 -13.94 -7.72 2.38
C MET A 98 -14.86 -7.20 3.51
N GLY A 99 -15.70 -6.21 3.24
CA GLY A 99 -16.50 -5.51 4.26
C GLY A 99 -15.66 -4.62 5.20
N ALA A 100 -14.38 -4.41 4.90
CA ALA A 100 -13.45 -3.62 5.70
C ALA A 100 -13.62 -2.11 5.43
N ARG A 101 -13.63 -1.31 6.49
CA ARG A 101 -13.74 0.16 6.44
C ARG A 101 -12.58 0.87 7.13
N ARG A 102 -11.93 0.20 8.08
CA ARG A 102 -10.79 0.71 8.85
C ARG A 102 -9.51 0.03 8.42
N ALA A 103 -8.49 0.81 8.13
CA ALA A 103 -7.19 0.30 7.69
C ALA A 103 -6.02 0.94 8.43
N VAL A 104 -4.99 0.15 8.69
CA VAL A 104 -3.69 0.61 9.15
C VAL A 104 -2.74 0.68 7.96
N ILE A 105 -2.30 1.88 7.60
CA ILE A 105 -1.45 2.11 6.44
C ILE A 105 0.03 1.98 6.84
N VAL A 106 0.75 1.08 6.19
CA VAL A 106 2.18 0.85 6.39
C VAL A 106 2.97 1.43 5.22
N THR A 107 3.70 2.50 5.49
CA THR A 107 4.60 3.16 4.54
C THR A 107 5.73 3.90 5.24
N CYS A 108 6.57 4.64 4.51
CA CYS A 108 7.65 5.43 5.11
C CYS A 108 7.12 6.68 5.84
N PRO A 109 7.82 7.20 6.87
CA PRO A 109 7.32 8.33 7.67
C PRO A 109 7.08 9.59 6.83
N TRP A 110 7.98 9.90 5.90
CA TRP A 110 7.86 11.06 5.01
C TRP A 110 6.71 10.96 4.00
N HIS A 111 6.26 9.76 3.69
CA HIS A 111 5.18 9.49 2.74
C HIS A 111 3.81 9.31 3.44
N MET A 112 3.82 9.16 4.76
CA MET A 112 2.64 8.88 5.55
C MET A 112 1.55 9.97 5.42
N PRO A 113 1.85 11.29 5.48
CA PRO A 113 0.81 12.31 5.40
C PRO A 113 0.02 12.23 4.10
N ARG A 114 0.71 12.10 2.96
CA ARG A 114 0.09 11.99 1.63
C ARG A 114 -0.73 10.71 1.50
N ALA A 115 -0.19 9.59 1.96
CA ALA A 115 -0.92 8.32 1.95
C ALA A 115 -2.22 8.42 2.75
N LEU A 116 -2.17 8.90 4.00
CA LEU A 116 -3.36 9.02 4.84
C LEU A 116 -4.40 9.96 4.22
N GLN A 117 -3.96 11.06 3.60
CA GLN A 117 -4.87 11.95 2.86
C GLN A 117 -5.61 11.20 1.75
N ASN A 118 -4.90 10.52 0.85
CA ASN A 118 -5.50 9.80 -0.26
C ASN A 118 -6.49 8.72 0.21
N PHE A 119 -6.15 7.96 1.25
CA PHE A 119 -7.04 6.91 1.81
C PHE A 119 -8.31 7.50 2.44
N ARG A 120 -8.20 8.63 3.13
CA ARG A 120 -9.38 9.32 3.70
C ARG A 120 -10.28 9.90 2.61
N GLU A 121 -9.71 10.44 1.54
CA GLU A 121 -10.48 10.97 0.41
C GLU A 121 -11.29 9.90 -0.34
N VAL A 122 -10.84 8.65 -0.32
CA VAL A 122 -11.62 7.50 -0.82
C VAL A 122 -12.52 6.87 0.24
N GLY A 123 -12.66 7.48 1.42
CA GLY A 123 -13.61 7.05 2.46
C GLY A 123 -13.16 5.86 3.30
N ILE A 124 -11.87 5.61 3.42
CA ILE A 124 -11.31 4.63 4.36
C ILE A 124 -10.92 5.35 5.66
N ASP A 125 -11.34 4.79 6.79
CA ASP A 125 -10.86 5.24 8.10
C ASP A 125 -9.42 4.75 8.31
N ALA A 126 -8.48 5.62 7.93
CA ALA A 126 -7.07 5.30 7.82
C ALA A 126 -6.25 5.86 8.99
N SER A 127 -5.52 4.95 9.64
CA SER A 127 -4.49 5.22 10.64
C SER A 127 -3.11 4.85 10.11
N GLY A 128 -2.07 5.53 10.59
CA GLY A 128 -0.70 5.34 10.09
C GLY A 128 0.15 4.46 11.00
N LEU A 129 0.84 3.48 10.42
CA LEU A 129 1.90 2.71 11.06
C LEU A 129 3.20 2.87 10.27
N PRO A 130 3.99 3.92 10.55
CA PRO A 130 5.18 4.22 9.76
C PRO A 130 6.26 3.15 9.96
N ALA A 131 6.76 2.59 8.85
CA ALA A 131 7.95 1.76 8.88
C ALA A 131 9.17 2.61 9.23
N PRO A 132 10.13 2.09 10.02
CA PRO A 132 11.31 2.86 10.42
C PRO A 132 12.03 3.49 9.22
N ALA A 133 12.40 4.76 9.36
CA ALA A 133 13.25 5.44 8.39
C ALA A 133 14.68 4.86 8.43
N GLY A 134 15.37 4.90 7.29
CA GLY A 134 16.83 4.68 7.28
C GLY A 134 17.57 5.91 7.80
N ARG A 135 18.89 5.81 7.95
CA ARG A 135 19.77 6.96 8.19
C ARG A 135 20.02 7.72 6.89
N ASP A 136 19.00 8.41 6.41
CA ASP A 136 19.10 9.23 5.20
C ASP A 136 19.83 10.55 5.50
N ARG A 137 20.66 11.01 4.55
CA ARG A 137 21.36 12.30 4.62
C ARG A 137 20.35 13.47 4.65
N VAL A 138 20.72 14.60 5.25
CA VAL A 138 19.84 15.79 5.36
C VAL A 138 19.34 16.25 3.98
N VAL A 139 20.22 16.27 2.98
CA VAL A 139 19.88 16.62 1.60
C VAL A 139 18.82 15.67 1.01
N ALA A 140 18.97 14.36 1.23
CA ALA A 140 18.00 13.37 0.78
C ALA A 140 16.63 13.56 1.45
N ARG A 141 16.61 13.92 2.75
CA ARG A 141 15.36 14.22 3.48
C ARG A 141 14.67 15.49 2.95
N ALA A 142 15.44 16.53 2.63
CA ALA A 142 14.91 17.75 2.03
C ALA A 142 14.29 17.47 0.65
N TRP A 143 14.98 16.70 -0.19
CA TRP A 143 14.45 16.26 -1.48
C TRP A 143 13.17 15.43 -1.33
N GLN A 144 13.15 14.45 -0.43
CA GLN A 144 11.97 13.64 -0.15
C GLN A 144 10.76 14.52 0.23
N ARG A 145 10.96 15.51 1.10
CA ARG A 145 9.89 16.45 1.48
C ARG A 145 9.38 17.26 0.29
N GLY A 146 10.28 17.86 -0.49
CA GLY A 146 9.90 18.64 -1.67
C GLY A 146 9.14 17.79 -2.71
N HIS A 147 9.65 16.60 -3.01
CA HIS A 147 9.00 15.65 -3.91
C HIS A 147 7.60 15.25 -3.42
N GLU A 148 7.45 14.98 -2.12
CA GLU A 148 6.15 14.64 -1.53
C GLU A 148 5.16 15.80 -1.58
N MET A 149 5.59 17.05 -1.39
CA MET A 149 4.71 18.22 -1.53
C MET A 149 4.14 18.34 -2.95
N VAL A 150 4.99 18.22 -3.97
CA VAL A 150 4.57 18.24 -5.37
C VAL A 150 3.64 17.05 -5.67
N SER A 151 4.00 15.87 -5.18
CA SER A 151 3.21 14.65 -5.38
C SER A 151 1.83 14.74 -4.71
N THR A 152 1.73 15.32 -3.52
CA THR A 152 0.44 15.55 -2.83
C THR A 152 -0.45 16.45 -3.67
N TRP A 153 0.10 17.52 -4.24
CA TRP A 153 -0.66 18.42 -5.09
C TRP A 153 -1.16 17.74 -6.38
N LEU A 154 -0.29 16.94 -7.02
CA LEU A 154 -0.68 16.16 -8.20
C LEU A 154 -1.75 15.11 -7.87
N ASP A 155 -1.61 14.40 -6.75
CA ASP A 155 -2.59 13.43 -6.28
C ASP A 155 -3.94 14.10 -6.01
N ALA A 156 -3.96 15.25 -5.30
CA ALA A 156 -5.18 16.02 -5.08
C ALA A 156 -5.84 16.45 -6.40
N ARG A 157 -5.04 16.73 -7.45
CA ARG A 157 -5.53 17.04 -8.80
C ARG A 157 -6.21 15.83 -9.45
N ALA A 158 -5.58 14.65 -9.37
CA ALA A 158 -6.10 13.40 -9.91
C ALA A 158 -7.38 12.95 -9.17
N MET A 159 -7.38 13.07 -7.84
CA MET A 159 -8.47 12.70 -6.94
C MET A 159 -9.74 13.53 -7.11
N ARG A 160 -9.70 14.64 -7.86
CA ARG A 160 -10.92 15.34 -8.30
C ARG A 160 -11.80 14.48 -9.21
N ARG A 161 -11.21 13.54 -9.95
CA ARG A 161 -11.93 12.56 -10.80
C ARG A 161 -12.04 11.18 -10.15
N ARG A 162 -11.90 11.09 -8.82
CA ARG A 162 -11.86 9.82 -8.08
C ARG A 162 -13.06 8.91 -8.34
N ARG A 163 -14.25 9.45 -8.62
CA ARG A 163 -15.44 8.64 -8.92
C ARG A 163 -15.20 7.69 -10.10
N ILE A 164 -14.72 8.23 -11.22
CA ILE A 164 -14.42 7.45 -12.42
C ILE A 164 -13.31 6.44 -12.13
N LEU A 165 -12.27 6.85 -11.41
CA LEU A 165 -11.16 5.95 -11.06
C LEU A 165 -11.62 4.80 -10.16
N CYS A 166 -12.50 5.06 -9.20
CA CYS A 166 -13.10 4.03 -8.34
C CYS A 166 -13.99 3.07 -9.14
N GLU A 167 -14.80 3.58 -10.08
CA GLU A 167 -15.63 2.77 -10.97
C GLU A 167 -14.75 1.87 -11.86
N SER A 168 -13.69 2.42 -12.47
CA SER A 168 -12.72 1.65 -13.25
C SER A 168 -11.99 0.58 -12.42
N ALA A 169 -11.62 0.93 -11.17
CA ALA A 169 -10.95 -0.02 -10.28
C ALA A 169 -11.87 -1.19 -9.89
N ALA A 170 -13.14 -0.91 -9.59
CA ALA A 170 -14.14 -1.95 -9.33
C ALA A 170 -14.31 -2.86 -10.56
N TRP A 171 -14.47 -2.27 -11.74
CA TRP A 171 -14.63 -3.02 -12.99
C TRP A 171 -13.43 -3.92 -13.31
N LEU A 172 -12.21 -3.39 -13.19
CA LEU A 172 -11.00 -4.19 -13.39
C LEU A 172 -11.01 -5.37 -12.40
N LEU A 173 -11.30 -5.12 -11.12
CA LEU A 173 -11.24 -6.15 -10.06
C LEU A 173 -12.30 -7.25 -10.24
N ASP A 174 -13.39 -6.94 -10.94
CA ASP A 174 -14.41 -7.91 -11.30
C ASP A 174 -14.02 -8.72 -12.54
N THR A 175 -13.47 -8.08 -13.58
CA THR A 175 -13.03 -8.80 -14.81
C THR A 175 -11.90 -9.80 -14.55
N ALA A 176 -10.96 -9.48 -13.66
CA ALA A 176 -9.89 -10.42 -13.30
C ALA A 176 -10.39 -11.74 -12.71
N ARG A 177 -11.56 -11.75 -12.05
CA ARG A 177 -12.17 -13.00 -11.56
C ARG A 177 -12.73 -13.88 -12.66
N HIS A 178 -13.16 -13.30 -13.77
CA HIS A 178 -13.82 -14.02 -14.86
C HIS A 178 -12.81 -14.60 -15.87
N GLY A 179 -11.53 -14.19 -15.79
CA GLY A 179 -10.43 -14.74 -16.60
C GLY A 179 -9.64 -15.87 -15.93
N GLU A 180 -10.00 -16.26 -14.69
CA GLU A 180 -9.36 -17.34 -13.93
C GLU A 180 -10.22 -18.63 -13.86
N THR A 181 -11.30 -18.71 -14.64
CA THR A 181 -12.10 -19.94 -14.89
C THR A 181 -11.76 -20.54 -16.25
#